data_AF-A0A398CEB1-F1
#
_entry.id   AF-A0A398CEB1-F1
#
_cell.length_a   1.000
_cell.length_b   1.000
_cell.length_c   1.000
_cell.angle_alpha   90.00
_cell.angle_beta   90.00
_cell.angle_gamma   90.00
#
_symmetry.space_group_name_H-M   'P 1'
#
loop_
_entity.id
_entity.type
_entity.pdbx_description
1 polymer ?
#
loop_
_entity_poly.entity_id
_entity_poly.type
_entity_poly.pdbx_seq_one_letter_code
_entity_poly.pdbx_strand_id
1 'polypeptide(L)'
;MQVARQKIMVLGTGGTIAGSAVQPGDNVGYQAGERSVQALLGGLGHLALPPEMDLDAEQVAQIDSKNVDFELWTALHRRCVVHLADEAIQGIVITHGTDTLEETAWFLACTLEARKPVVLTCAMRPATALSPDGPQNLRDALALACGARAAGVSVVSAGAVHLPRHVQKLHPYRLDALGSGDVGPVGWMEEGHLRLAHPWPSAGEVDKPAFSVPKEGAAWPWVEIVLSHAGASGAQVDALVRAGVRGLVVAATGNGSLHYRLEAALQRAQQEGVQVRVGSRCPFGQIVGTPGHGLPLTGGLSPVKARISLMLELMQAQ
;
A
#
# COMPACT_ATOMS: atom_id res chain seq x y z
N MET A 1 -24.42 -24.70 20.35
CA MET A 1 -23.74 -23.38 20.48
C MET A 1 -23.75 -22.77 19.09
N GLN A 2 -24.48 -21.68 18.86
CA GLN A 2 -24.52 -21.02 17.55
C GLN A 2 -23.17 -20.32 17.37
N VAL A 3 -22.34 -20.78 16.43
CA VAL A 3 -21.09 -20.09 16.09
C VAL A 3 -21.50 -18.71 15.57
N ALA A 4 -21.04 -17.65 16.23
CA ALA A 4 -21.34 -16.29 15.80
C ALA A 4 -20.75 -16.10 14.39
N ARG A 5 -21.58 -15.67 13.43
CA ARG A 5 -21.13 -15.43 12.06
C ARG A 5 -20.03 -14.37 12.04
N GLN A 6 -19.02 -14.59 11.21
CA GLN A 6 -17.91 -13.67 11.01
C GLN A 6 -18.21 -12.74 9.84
N LYS A 7 -18.73 -11.55 10.16
CA LYS A 7 -19.06 -10.57 9.13
C LYS A 7 -17.81 -9.85 8.66
N ILE A 8 -17.49 -9.96 7.37
CA ILE A 8 -16.36 -9.31 6.72
C ILE A 8 -16.89 -8.31 5.70
N MET A 9 -16.38 -7.08 5.76
CA MET A 9 -16.68 -6.06 4.76
C MET A 9 -15.64 -6.11 3.64
N VAL A 10 -16.08 -6.23 2.40
CA VAL A 10 -15.21 -6.22 1.22
C VAL A 10 -15.35 -4.90 0.46
N LEU A 11 -14.30 -4.09 0.47
CA LEU A 11 -14.24 -2.81 -0.22
C LEU A 11 -13.59 -2.97 -1.61
N GLY A 12 -14.32 -2.56 -2.65
CA GLY A 12 -13.86 -2.54 -4.03
C GLY A 12 -13.18 -1.22 -4.41
N THR A 13 -11.93 -1.25 -4.85
CA THR A 13 -11.26 -0.06 -5.44
C THR A 13 -10.90 -0.21 -6.93
N GLY A 14 -11.01 -1.43 -7.47
CA GLY A 14 -10.73 -1.75 -8.87
C GLY A 14 -9.46 -2.59 -9.01
N GLY A 15 -8.56 -2.18 -9.89
CA GLY A 15 -7.33 -2.89 -10.21
C GLY A 15 -7.53 -4.08 -11.15
N THR A 16 -6.42 -4.76 -11.44
CA THR A 16 -6.36 -5.95 -12.29
C THR A 16 -7.22 -7.10 -11.77
N ILE A 17 -7.36 -7.25 -10.44
CA ILE A 17 -8.27 -8.24 -9.82
C ILE A 17 -9.72 -8.05 -10.29
N ALA A 18 -10.11 -6.81 -10.57
CA ALA A 18 -11.38 -6.41 -11.14
C ALA A 18 -11.32 -6.16 -12.66
N GLY A 19 -10.19 -6.46 -13.31
CA GLY A 19 -9.99 -6.18 -14.73
C GLY A 19 -10.54 -7.27 -15.64
N SER A 20 -10.87 -6.89 -16.88
CA SER A 20 -11.23 -7.84 -17.93
C SER A 20 -10.44 -7.58 -19.21
N ALA A 21 -10.13 -8.67 -19.90
CA ALA A 21 -9.62 -8.68 -21.26
C ALA A 21 -10.71 -9.25 -22.18
N VAL A 22 -10.74 -8.78 -23.43
CA VAL A 22 -11.62 -9.36 -24.46
C VAL A 22 -11.23 -10.81 -24.77
N GLN A 23 -9.92 -11.11 -24.75
CA GLN A 23 -9.40 -12.45 -24.98
C GLN A 23 -8.82 -13.03 -23.67
N PRO A 24 -9.28 -14.20 -23.19
CA PRO A 24 -8.79 -14.83 -21.96
C PRO A 24 -7.27 -15.11 -21.90
N GLY A 25 -6.59 -15.17 -23.04
CA GLY A 25 -5.14 -15.33 -23.13
C GLY A 25 -4.35 -14.02 -22.99
N ASP A 26 -5.02 -12.87 -23.06
CA ASP A 26 -4.36 -11.56 -22.98
C ASP A 26 -4.27 -11.10 -21.53
N ASN A 27 -3.08 -11.28 -20.95
CA ASN A 27 -2.77 -10.86 -19.58
C ASN A 27 -2.17 -9.45 -19.51
N VAL A 28 -2.06 -8.72 -20.63
CA VAL A 28 -1.42 -7.40 -20.70
C VAL A 28 -2.39 -6.33 -21.22
N GLY A 29 -3.12 -6.61 -22.30
CA GLY A 29 -4.10 -5.73 -22.94
C GLY A 29 -5.49 -5.80 -22.31
N TYR A 30 -5.57 -5.81 -20.98
CA TYR A 30 -6.83 -5.75 -20.24
C TYR A 30 -7.13 -4.33 -19.75
N GLN A 31 -8.39 -4.08 -19.41
CA GLN A 31 -8.79 -2.87 -18.71
C GLN A 31 -9.01 -3.20 -17.22
N ALA A 32 -8.29 -2.50 -16.34
CA ALA A 32 -8.41 -2.67 -14.90
C ALA A 32 -9.72 -2.04 -14.37
N GLY A 33 -10.29 -2.61 -13.31
CA GLY A 33 -11.47 -2.03 -12.66
C GLY A 33 -12.72 -2.00 -13.54
N GLU A 34 -13.04 -3.08 -14.25
CA GLU A 34 -14.31 -3.20 -15.00
C GLU A 34 -15.40 -3.95 -14.23
N ARG A 35 -15.00 -4.84 -13.32
CA ARG A 35 -15.90 -5.67 -12.53
C ARG A 35 -16.15 -5.06 -11.16
N SER A 36 -17.39 -5.14 -10.69
CA SER A 36 -17.71 -4.76 -9.32
C SER A 36 -17.18 -5.79 -8.32
N VAL A 37 -17.00 -5.35 -7.07
CA VAL A 37 -16.60 -6.22 -5.96
C VAL A 37 -17.62 -7.35 -5.74
N GLN A 38 -18.93 -7.09 -5.94
CA GLN A 38 -19.96 -8.12 -5.87
C GLN A 38 -19.77 -9.20 -6.94
N ALA A 39 -19.38 -8.82 -8.16
CA ALA A 39 -19.10 -9.77 -9.23
C ALA A 39 -17.85 -10.62 -8.91
N LEU A 40 -16.84 -10.05 -8.26
CA LEU A 40 -15.67 -10.80 -7.77
C LEU A 40 -16.06 -11.84 -6.72
N LEU A 41 -16.89 -11.45 -5.74
CA LEU A 41 -17.36 -12.35 -4.70
C LEU A 41 -18.26 -13.48 -5.25
N GLY A 42 -19.14 -13.16 -6.22
CA GLY A 42 -19.94 -14.18 -6.91
C GLY A 42 -19.08 -15.22 -7.65
N GLY A 43 -17.89 -14.83 -8.11
CA GLY A 43 -16.91 -15.73 -8.72
C GLY A 43 -16.28 -16.74 -7.75
N LEU A 44 -16.36 -16.51 -6.44
CA LEU A 44 -15.78 -17.39 -5.42
C LEU A 44 -16.62 -18.64 -5.12
N GLY A 45 -17.79 -18.83 -5.73
CA GLY A 45 -18.70 -19.93 -5.39
C GLY A 45 -18.12 -21.36 -5.54
N HIS A 46 -17.02 -21.50 -6.27
CA HIS A 46 -16.28 -22.77 -6.41
C HIS A 46 -15.21 -22.99 -5.32
N LEU A 47 -14.89 -21.94 -4.54
CA LEU A 47 -13.92 -21.99 -3.46
C LEU A 47 -14.66 -22.23 -2.15
N ALA A 48 -14.19 -23.20 -1.37
CA ALA A 48 -14.71 -23.42 -0.02
C ALA A 48 -14.30 -22.22 0.85
N LEU A 49 -15.29 -21.36 1.13
CA LEU A 49 -15.23 -20.35 2.18
C LEU A 49 -15.69 -20.99 3.51
N PRO A 50 -15.20 -20.53 4.66
CA PRO A 50 -15.69 -20.99 5.96
C PRO A 50 -17.21 -20.78 6.07
N PRO A 51 -18.00 -21.79 6.46
CA PRO A 51 -19.47 -21.71 6.51
C PRO A 51 -20.01 -20.64 7.48
N GLU A 52 -19.18 -20.20 8.42
CA GLU A 52 -19.45 -19.14 9.39
C GLU A 52 -19.22 -17.72 8.85
N MET A 53 -18.63 -17.57 7.66
CA MET A 53 -18.29 -16.28 7.06
C MET A 53 -19.53 -15.63 6.43
N ASP A 54 -19.79 -14.37 6.79
CA ASP A 54 -20.84 -13.53 6.21
C ASP A 54 -20.19 -12.35 5.50
N LEU A 55 -20.53 -12.12 4.23
CA LEU A 55 -19.82 -11.16 3.38
C LEU A 55 -20.74 -10.01 2.99
N ASP A 56 -20.35 -8.80 3.39
CA ASP A 56 -20.89 -7.57 2.83
C ASP A 56 -19.89 -6.98 1.84
N ALA A 57 -20.38 -6.25 0.86
CA ALA A 57 -19.54 -5.68 -0.18
C ALA A 57 -19.95 -4.24 -0.52
N GLU A 58 -18.96 -3.37 -0.65
CA GLU A 58 -19.14 -1.97 -0.99
C GLU A 58 -18.14 -1.56 -2.07
N GLN A 59 -18.63 -0.96 -3.16
CA GLN A 59 -17.77 -0.39 -4.20
C GLN A 59 -17.37 1.03 -3.79
N VAL A 60 -16.10 1.24 -3.44
CA VAL A 60 -15.55 2.56 -3.11
C VAL A 60 -15.09 3.28 -4.37
N ALA A 61 -14.41 2.58 -5.28
CA ALA A 61 -13.97 3.08 -6.58
C ALA A 61 -13.78 1.93 -7.57
N GLN A 62 -13.63 2.24 -8.85
CA GLN A 62 -13.42 1.24 -9.90
C GLN A 62 -12.36 1.73 -10.89
N ILE A 63 -11.10 1.81 -10.43
CA ILE A 63 -10.01 2.42 -11.19
C ILE A 63 -8.79 1.50 -11.35
N ASP A 64 -7.91 1.86 -12.28
CA ASP A 64 -6.53 1.37 -12.32
C ASP A 64 -5.71 2.06 -11.20
N SER A 65 -4.92 1.30 -10.44
CA SER A 65 -4.26 1.86 -9.25
C SER A 65 -3.15 2.86 -9.59
N LYS A 66 -2.65 2.89 -10.83
CA LYS A 66 -1.78 3.97 -11.30
C LYS A 66 -2.44 5.36 -11.30
N ASN A 67 -3.78 5.40 -11.22
CA ASN A 67 -4.58 6.61 -11.16
C ASN A 67 -5.16 6.88 -9.76
N VAL A 68 -4.69 6.18 -8.71
CA VAL A 68 -5.09 6.48 -7.33
C VAL A 68 -4.70 7.91 -7.00
N ASP A 69 -5.66 8.66 -6.47
CA ASP A 69 -5.48 10.04 -6.04
C ASP A 69 -5.86 10.21 -4.55
N PHE A 70 -5.73 11.45 -4.08
CA PHE A 70 -6.00 11.78 -2.69
C PHE A 70 -7.49 11.71 -2.34
N GLU A 71 -8.39 11.94 -3.30
CA GLU A 71 -9.83 11.81 -3.09
C GLU A 71 -10.19 10.36 -2.77
N LEU A 72 -9.67 9.42 -3.55
CA LEU A 72 -9.82 7.99 -3.28
C LEU A 72 -9.22 7.59 -1.93
N TRP A 73 -8.01 8.05 -1.58
CA TRP A 73 -7.44 7.76 -0.27
C TRP A 73 -8.31 8.28 0.88
N THR A 74 -8.82 9.51 0.80
CA THR A 74 -9.74 10.06 1.80
C THR A 74 -11.05 9.27 1.87
N ALA A 75 -11.64 8.91 0.73
CA ALA A 75 -12.87 8.12 0.67
C ALA A 75 -12.66 6.72 1.29
N LEU A 76 -11.61 6.01 0.87
CA LEU A 76 -11.28 4.68 1.37
C LEU A 76 -11.00 4.69 2.87
N HIS A 77 -10.20 5.64 3.37
CA HIS A 77 -9.94 5.81 4.80
C HIS A 77 -11.23 5.95 5.60
N ARG A 78 -12.14 6.83 5.15
CA ARG A 78 -13.43 7.06 5.83
C ARG A 78 -14.29 5.82 5.87
N ARG A 79 -14.38 5.08 4.76
CA ARG A 79 -15.15 3.82 4.73
C ARG A 79 -14.53 2.79 5.66
N CYS A 80 -13.21 2.68 5.71
CA CYS A 80 -12.52 1.86 6.70
C CYS A 80 -12.85 2.28 8.14
N VAL A 81 -12.83 3.57 8.47
CA VAL A 81 -13.19 4.07 9.82
C VAL A 81 -14.62 3.70 10.20
N VAL A 82 -15.59 3.88 9.28
CA VAL A 82 -16.99 3.52 9.52
C VAL A 82 -17.13 2.02 9.83
N HIS A 83 -16.55 1.16 8.99
CA HIS A 83 -16.69 -0.29 9.15
C HIS A 83 -15.88 -0.86 10.32
N LEU A 84 -14.74 -0.24 10.66
CA LEU A 84 -13.96 -0.63 11.83
C LEU A 84 -14.72 -0.35 13.13
N ALA A 85 -15.53 0.72 13.17
CA ALA A 85 -16.35 1.10 14.33
C ALA A 85 -17.57 0.19 14.54
N ASP A 86 -18.05 -0.52 13.51
CA ASP A 86 -19.17 -1.45 13.62
C ASP A 86 -18.74 -2.76 14.29
N GLU A 87 -19.21 -3.04 15.50
CA GLU A 87 -18.90 -4.25 16.26
C GLU A 87 -19.30 -5.55 15.53
N ALA A 88 -20.28 -5.50 14.63
CA ALA A 88 -20.66 -6.66 13.84
C ALA A 88 -19.59 -7.04 12.81
N ILE A 89 -18.85 -6.06 12.28
CA ILE A 89 -17.76 -6.27 11.32
C ILE A 89 -16.51 -6.76 12.07
N GLN A 90 -16.03 -7.95 11.72
CA GLN A 90 -14.83 -8.56 12.32
C GLN A 90 -13.55 -8.17 11.59
N GLY A 91 -13.63 -7.81 10.31
CA GLY A 91 -12.49 -7.42 9.50
C GLY A 91 -12.91 -6.79 8.17
N ILE A 92 -11.95 -6.15 7.52
CA ILE A 92 -12.14 -5.51 6.21
C ILE A 92 -11.17 -6.15 5.21
N VAL A 93 -11.66 -6.51 4.03
CA VAL A 93 -10.84 -6.86 2.88
C VAL A 93 -10.95 -5.77 1.83
N ILE A 94 -9.84 -5.33 1.25
CA ILE A 94 -9.81 -4.29 0.21
C ILE A 94 -9.21 -4.90 -1.04
N THR A 95 -9.98 -4.92 -2.13
CA THR A 95 -9.47 -5.29 -3.46
C THR A 95 -8.88 -4.05 -4.12
N HIS A 96 -7.62 -4.14 -4.54
CA HIS A 96 -6.85 -3.02 -5.07
C HIS A 96 -5.95 -3.43 -6.25
N GLY A 97 -5.56 -2.48 -7.09
CA GLY A 97 -4.59 -2.71 -8.16
C GLY A 97 -3.15 -2.77 -7.63
N THR A 98 -2.30 -3.55 -8.26
CA THR A 98 -0.96 -3.88 -7.75
C THR A 98 0.04 -2.72 -7.75
N ASP A 99 -0.13 -1.74 -8.65
CA ASP A 99 0.93 -0.78 -8.98
C ASP A 99 1.24 0.19 -7.84
N THR A 100 0.20 0.68 -7.15
CA THR A 100 0.32 1.57 -5.98
C THR A 100 -0.22 0.92 -4.70
N LEU A 101 -0.38 -0.41 -4.67
CA LEU A 101 -0.89 -1.12 -3.51
C LEU A 101 -0.03 -0.86 -2.26
N GLU A 102 1.29 -0.86 -2.41
CA GLU A 102 2.22 -0.61 -1.31
C GLU A 102 2.09 0.79 -0.71
N GLU A 103 1.68 1.76 -1.53
CA GLU A 103 1.44 3.15 -1.12
C GLU A 103 0.14 3.23 -0.32
N THR A 104 -0.96 2.72 -0.87
CA THR A 104 -2.26 2.69 -0.19
C THR A 104 -2.20 1.89 1.12
N ALA A 105 -1.52 0.75 1.14
CA ALA A 105 -1.33 -0.04 2.36
C ALA A 105 -0.58 0.74 3.44
N TRP A 106 0.49 1.45 3.06
CA TRP A 106 1.27 2.27 4.00
C TRP A 106 0.47 3.46 4.51
N PHE A 107 -0.25 4.17 3.62
CA PHE A 107 -1.16 5.25 3.99
C PHE A 107 -2.18 4.80 5.05
N LEU A 108 -2.89 3.68 4.80
CA LEU A 108 -3.87 3.15 5.76
C LEU A 108 -3.22 2.71 7.07
N ALA A 109 -2.03 2.10 7.03
CA ALA A 109 -1.31 1.70 8.24
C ALA A 109 -0.97 2.89 9.15
N CYS A 110 -0.60 4.03 8.56
CA CYS A 110 -0.28 5.26 9.27
C CYS A 110 -1.52 6.04 9.76
N THR A 111 -2.70 5.80 9.18
CA THR A 111 -3.87 6.65 9.40
C THR A 111 -5.06 5.95 10.06
N LEU A 112 -5.07 4.61 10.08
CA LEU A 112 -6.10 3.84 10.76
C LEU A 112 -5.64 3.38 12.15
N GLU A 113 -6.54 3.49 13.12
CA GLU A 113 -6.46 2.75 14.38
C GLU A 113 -7.11 1.37 14.23
N ALA A 114 -6.58 0.56 13.33
CA ALA A 114 -7.13 -0.75 12.99
C ALA A 114 -6.86 -1.78 14.10
N ARG A 115 -7.80 -1.91 15.06
CA ARG A 115 -7.83 -2.97 16.08
C ARG A 115 -8.38 -4.30 15.55
N LYS A 116 -8.93 -4.28 14.34
CA LYS A 116 -9.43 -5.43 13.57
C LYS A 116 -8.55 -5.61 12.32
N PRO A 117 -8.54 -6.77 11.67
CA PRO A 117 -7.82 -6.97 10.42
C PRO A 117 -8.33 -6.04 9.31
N VAL A 118 -7.41 -5.38 8.62
CA VAL A 118 -7.65 -4.68 7.35
C VAL A 118 -6.68 -5.25 6.32
N VAL A 119 -7.18 -6.11 5.44
CA VAL A 119 -6.35 -6.90 4.52
C VAL A 119 -6.52 -6.39 3.10
N LEU A 120 -5.47 -5.82 2.52
CA LEU A 120 -5.46 -5.50 1.10
C LEU A 120 -5.08 -6.75 0.29
N THR A 121 -5.70 -6.90 -0.87
CA THR A 121 -5.35 -7.95 -1.83
C THR A 121 -5.47 -7.45 -3.27
N CYS A 122 -4.90 -8.21 -4.19
CA CYS A 122 -4.74 -7.83 -5.58
C CYS A 122 -4.65 -9.06 -6.49
N ALA A 123 -4.48 -8.83 -7.78
CA ALA A 123 -4.15 -9.87 -8.76
C ALA A 123 -3.16 -9.31 -9.77
N MET A 124 -2.24 -10.14 -10.25
CA MET A 124 -1.33 -9.81 -11.34
C MET A 124 -1.93 -10.12 -12.72
N ARG A 125 -2.98 -10.96 -12.78
CA ARG A 125 -3.73 -11.29 -14.01
C ARG A 125 -5.18 -10.83 -13.92
N PRO A 126 -5.79 -10.41 -15.05
CA PRO A 126 -7.19 -9.99 -15.07
C PRO A 126 -8.13 -11.15 -14.72
N ALA A 127 -9.34 -10.83 -14.27
CA ALA A 127 -10.34 -11.82 -13.86
C ALA A 127 -10.79 -12.75 -15.00
N THR A 128 -10.60 -12.34 -16.26
CA THR A 128 -10.88 -13.15 -17.46
C THR A 128 -9.71 -14.02 -17.90
N ALA A 129 -8.55 -13.94 -17.25
CA ALA A 129 -7.40 -14.75 -17.62
C ALA A 129 -7.74 -16.26 -17.57
N LEU A 130 -7.07 -17.07 -18.39
CA LEU A 130 -7.20 -18.54 -18.33
C LEU A 130 -6.83 -19.13 -16.97
N SER A 131 -5.94 -18.46 -16.23
CA SER A 131 -5.51 -18.88 -14.89
C SER A 131 -5.33 -17.63 -14.02
N PRO A 132 -6.43 -17.01 -13.55
CA PRO A 132 -6.39 -15.80 -12.76
C PRO A 132 -5.94 -16.12 -11.34
N ASP A 133 -5.11 -15.26 -10.75
CA ASP A 133 -4.64 -15.38 -9.37
C ASP A 133 -5.57 -14.69 -8.35
N GLY A 134 -6.43 -13.78 -8.82
CA GLY A 134 -7.38 -13.03 -8.01
C GLY A 134 -8.29 -13.86 -7.10
N PRO A 135 -8.94 -14.95 -7.57
CA PRO A 135 -9.81 -15.77 -6.71
C PRO A 135 -9.09 -16.37 -5.50
N GLN A 136 -7.88 -16.90 -5.69
CA GLN A 136 -7.08 -17.45 -4.59
C GLN A 136 -6.63 -16.34 -3.63
N ASN A 137 -6.10 -15.24 -4.15
CA ASN A 137 -5.65 -14.10 -3.34
C ASN A 137 -6.80 -13.52 -2.49
N LEU A 138 -8.00 -13.40 -3.08
CA LEU A 138 -9.19 -12.93 -2.37
C LEU A 138 -9.66 -13.91 -1.29
N ARG A 139 -9.65 -15.22 -1.58
CA ARG A 139 -9.94 -16.25 -0.56
C ARG A 139 -8.97 -16.16 0.61
N ASP A 140 -7.68 -16.05 0.34
CA ASP A 140 -6.65 -15.96 1.38
C ASP A 140 -6.79 -14.68 2.21
N ALA A 141 -7.13 -13.56 1.57
CA ALA A 141 -7.40 -12.31 2.27
C ALA A 141 -8.64 -12.38 3.17
N LEU A 142 -9.72 -13.02 2.70
CA LEU A 142 -10.94 -13.26 3.48
C LEU A 142 -10.66 -14.16 4.69
N ALA A 143 -9.92 -15.26 4.48
CA ALA A 143 -9.52 -16.17 5.55
C ALA A 143 -8.64 -15.48 6.60
N LEU A 144 -7.70 -14.63 6.16
CA LEU A 144 -6.88 -13.82 7.07
C LEU A 144 -7.73 -12.82 7.86
N ALA A 145 -8.70 -12.16 7.22
CA ALA A 145 -9.57 -11.17 7.85
C ALA A 145 -10.48 -11.76 8.94
N CYS A 146 -10.78 -13.06 8.89
CA CYS A 146 -11.48 -13.80 9.95
C CYS A 146 -10.63 -14.05 11.20
N GLY A 147 -9.30 -13.90 11.13
CA GLY A 147 -8.38 -14.21 12.22
C GLY A 147 -8.12 -13.04 13.15
N ALA A 148 -8.54 -13.13 14.42
CA ALA A 148 -8.30 -12.09 15.44
C ALA A 148 -6.82 -11.77 15.71
N ARG A 149 -5.90 -12.67 15.35
CA ARG A 149 -4.44 -12.47 15.47
C ARG A 149 -3.87 -11.52 14.42
N ALA A 150 -4.63 -11.19 13.37
CA ALA A 150 -4.18 -10.41 12.23
C ALA A 150 -4.59 -8.92 12.30
N ALA A 151 -4.75 -8.36 13.50
CA ALA A 151 -5.15 -6.97 13.67
C ALA A 151 -4.14 -6.00 13.02
N GLY A 152 -4.66 -4.89 12.48
CA GLY A 152 -3.88 -3.91 11.74
C GLY A 152 -4.00 -4.08 10.23
N VAL A 153 -3.27 -3.24 9.49
CA VAL A 153 -3.24 -3.28 8.03
C VAL A 153 -2.21 -4.31 7.56
N SER A 154 -2.60 -5.18 6.64
CA SER A 154 -1.72 -6.18 6.00
C SER A 154 -2.04 -6.32 4.51
N VAL A 155 -1.16 -6.99 3.77
CA VAL A 155 -1.34 -7.29 2.35
C VAL A 155 -1.22 -8.79 2.14
N VAL A 156 -2.11 -9.38 1.35
CA VAL A 156 -2.04 -10.79 0.94
C VAL A 156 -1.99 -10.90 -0.57
N SER A 157 -0.98 -11.58 -1.09
CA SER A 157 -0.82 -11.90 -2.51
C SER A 157 0.01 -13.18 -2.67
N ALA A 158 -0.39 -14.05 -3.60
CA ALA A 158 0.32 -15.30 -3.91
C ALA A 158 0.62 -16.16 -2.66
N GLY A 159 -0.32 -16.23 -1.72
CA GLY A 159 -0.19 -16.98 -0.47
C GLY A 159 0.76 -16.36 0.56
N ALA A 160 1.43 -15.23 0.28
CA ALA A 160 2.28 -14.53 1.24
C ALA A 160 1.54 -13.37 1.91
N VAL A 161 1.80 -13.18 3.21
CA VAL A 161 1.26 -12.09 4.01
C VAL A 161 2.36 -11.07 4.32
N HIS A 162 2.13 -9.80 4.02
CA HIS A 162 3.12 -8.75 4.14
C HIS A 162 2.64 -7.62 5.06
N LEU A 163 3.58 -7.01 5.77
CA LEU A 163 3.33 -5.79 6.52
C LEU A 163 3.53 -4.56 5.62
N PRO A 164 2.66 -3.53 5.72
CA PRO A 164 2.69 -2.37 4.84
C PRO A 164 4.01 -1.60 4.78
N ARG A 165 4.76 -1.59 5.89
CA ARG A 165 6.07 -0.93 5.95
C ARG A 165 7.07 -1.53 4.96
N HIS A 166 6.99 -2.84 4.74
CA HIS A 166 8.00 -3.62 4.02
C HIS A 166 7.55 -4.06 2.64
N VAL A 167 6.24 -4.27 2.43
CA VAL A 167 5.72 -4.77 1.15
C VAL A 167 6.06 -3.84 -0.01
N GLN A 168 6.56 -4.39 -1.11
CA GLN A 168 6.85 -3.67 -2.33
C GLN A 168 6.55 -4.52 -3.57
N LYS A 169 6.20 -3.89 -4.69
CA LYS A 169 6.12 -4.58 -5.98
C LYS A 169 7.52 -4.67 -6.61
N LEU A 170 8.08 -5.88 -6.60
CA LEU A 170 9.45 -6.18 -7.04
C LEU A 170 9.54 -6.67 -8.48
N HIS A 171 8.43 -7.15 -9.05
CA HIS A 171 8.40 -7.65 -10.42
C HIS A 171 7.19 -7.09 -11.19
N PRO A 172 7.34 -6.67 -12.45
CA PRO A 172 6.22 -6.10 -13.22
C PRO A 172 5.16 -7.12 -13.63
N TYR A 173 5.53 -8.40 -13.79
CA TYR A 173 4.67 -9.43 -14.40
C TYR A 173 4.38 -10.73 -13.61
N ARG A 174 5.28 -11.20 -12.72
CA ARG A 174 5.12 -12.51 -12.05
C ARG A 174 3.98 -12.49 -11.04
N LEU A 175 3.41 -13.65 -10.72
CA LEU A 175 2.35 -13.76 -9.71
C LEU A 175 2.87 -13.42 -8.30
N ASP A 176 4.08 -13.86 -7.98
CA ASP A 176 4.83 -13.55 -6.75
C ASP A 176 5.57 -12.20 -6.87
N ALA A 177 4.89 -11.17 -7.38
CA ALA A 177 5.50 -9.86 -7.62
C ALA A 177 5.73 -9.04 -6.35
N LEU A 178 4.98 -9.30 -5.26
CA LEU A 178 5.12 -8.55 -4.01
C LEU A 178 6.14 -9.23 -3.08
N GLY A 179 6.99 -8.43 -2.44
CA GLY A 179 7.95 -8.91 -1.44
C GLY A 179 8.21 -7.91 -0.34
N SER A 180 8.76 -8.38 0.79
CA SER A 180 9.05 -7.55 1.97
C SER A 180 10.55 -7.31 2.21
N GLY A 181 11.36 -7.43 1.15
CA GLY A 181 12.82 -7.33 1.22
C GLY A 181 13.44 -8.26 2.25
N ASP A 182 14.44 -7.75 2.98
CA ASP A 182 15.27 -8.52 3.93
C ASP A 182 14.49 -9.05 5.14
N VAL A 183 13.32 -8.47 5.45
CA VAL A 183 12.48 -8.90 6.59
C VAL A 183 11.61 -10.10 6.23
N GLY A 184 11.34 -10.31 4.93
CA GLY A 184 10.43 -11.37 4.48
C GLY A 184 8.95 -11.14 4.84
N PRO A 185 8.04 -12.00 4.35
CA PRO A 185 6.63 -11.95 4.73
C PRO A 185 6.45 -12.25 6.22
N VAL A 186 5.39 -11.73 6.85
CA VAL A 186 5.05 -12.05 8.24
C VAL A 186 4.52 -13.48 8.40
N GLY A 187 4.02 -14.05 7.31
CA GLY A 187 3.57 -15.43 7.26
C GLY A 187 3.05 -15.82 5.88
N TRP A 188 2.47 -17.01 5.81
CA TRP A 188 1.89 -17.58 4.61
C TRP A 188 0.48 -18.10 4.89
N MET A 189 -0.38 -17.98 3.90
CA MET A 189 -1.71 -18.58 3.89
C MET A 189 -1.61 -19.96 3.26
N GLU A 190 -1.97 -20.98 4.05
CA GLU A 190 -1.88 -22.39 3.66
C GLU A 190 -3.20 -23.06 4.04
N GLU A 191 -3.93 -23.56 3.04
CA GLU A 191 -5.25 -24.19 3.25
C GLU A 191 -6.21 -23.34 4.09
N GLY A 192 -6.20 -22.02 3.87
CA GLY A 192 -7.04 -21.06 4.61
C GLY A 192 -6.54 -20.72 6.02
N HIS A 193 -5.35 -21.16 6.41
CA HIS A 193 -4.75 -20.90 7.71
C HIS A 193 -3.49 -20.06 7.60
N LEU A 194 -3.31 -19.11 8.52
CA LEU A 194 -2.09 -18.34 8.63
C LEU A 194 -1.01 -19.13 9.37
N ARG A 195 0.09 -19.46 8.67
CA ARG A 195 1.34 -19.92 9.27
C ARG A 195 2.30 -18.74 9.40
N LEU A 196 2.59 -18.34 10.63
CA LEU A 196 3.50 -17.22 10.92
C LEU A 196 4.96 -17.60 10.62
N ALA A 197 5.66 -16.71 9.92
CA ALA A 197 7.12 -16.73 9.77
C ALA A 197 7.80 -16.15 11.02
N HIS A 198 7.19 -15.09 11.55
CA HIS A 198 7.61 -14.32 12.71
C HIS A 198 6.36 -13.96 13.53
N PRO A 199 6.50 -13.62 14.83
CA PRO A 199 5.37 -13.16 15.63
C PRO A 199 4.61 -12.01 14.94
N TRP A 200 3.27 -12.06 15.00
CA TRP A 200 2.48 -10.93 14.52
C TRP A 200 2.76 -9.71 15.42
N PRO A 201 3.02 -8.52 14.86
CA PRO A 201 3.33 -7.34 15.67
C PRO A 201 2.20 -7.02 16.64
N SER A 202 2.51 -6.86 17.92
CA SER A 202 1.50 -6.49 18.91
C SER A 202 1.02 -5.05 18.68
N ALA A 203 -0.23 -4.77 19.06
CA ALA A 203 -0.75 -3.40 19.08
C ALA A 203 0.09 -2.54 20.05
N GLY A 204 1.00 -1.71 19.52
CA GLY A 204 1.96 -0.91 20.29
C GLY A 204 3.43 -1.20 19.98
N GLU A 205 3.75 -2.34 19.37
CA GLU A 205 5.12 -2.66 18.90
C GLU A 205 5.41 -2.13 17.50
N VAL A 206 4.34 -1.84 16.74
CA VAL A 206 4.48 -1.13 15.47
C VAL A 206 4.69 0.34 15.79
N ASP A 207 5.94 0.79 15.68
CA ASP A 207 6.30 2.22 15.63
C ASP A 207 5.70 2.82 14.36
N LYS A 208 4.38 3.01 14.39
CA LYS A 208 3.61 3.60 13.32
C LYS A 208 3.22 5.01 13.78
N PRO A 209 3.55 6.04 12.99
CA PRO A 209 2.98 7.33 13.25
C PRO A 209 1.45 7.22 13.12
N ALA A 210 0.73 7.82 14.07
CA ALA A 210 -0.73 7.93 14.04
C ALA A 210 -1.07 9.31 13.49
N PHE A 211 -1.27 9.38 12.17
CA PHE A 211 -1.58 10.63 11.49
C PHE A 211 -3.09 10.77 11.25
N SER A 212 -3.60 11.99 11.45
CA SER A 212 -4.98 12.31 11.08
C SER A 212 -5.06 12.55 9.57
N VAL A 213 -6.10 11.99 8.93
CA VAL A 213 -6.43 12.31 7.54
C VAL A 213 -7.21 13.61 7.50
N PRO A 214 -6.95 14.49 6.52
CA PRO A 214 -7.69 15.73 6.36
C PRO A 214 -9.18 15.46 6.13
N LYS A 215 -10.00 16.45 6.50
CA LYS A 215 -11.39 16.49 6.03
C LYS A 215 -11.39 16.61 4.50
N GLU A 216 -12.41 16.04 3.86
CA GLU A 216 -12.64 16.16 2.42
C GLU A 216 -12.59 17.60 1.96
N GLY A 217 -11.94 17.80 0.81
CA GLY A 217 -11.68 19.12 0.24
C GLY A 217 -10.48 19.87 0.84
N ALA A 218 -9.81 19.36 1.89
CA ALA A 218 -8.59 20.00 2.36
C ALA A 218 -7.43 19.77 1.38
N ALA A 219 -6.54 20.76 1.29
CA ALA A 219 -5.36 20.69 0.45
C ALA A 219 -4.31 19.76 1.06
N TRP A 220 -3.88 18.77 0.28
CA TRP A 220 -2.78 17.90 0.66
C TRP A 220 -1.44 18.62 0.44
N PRO A 221 -0.47 18.53 1.38
CA PRO A 221 0.85 19.11 1.18
C PRO A 221 1.52 18.51 -0.06
N TRP A 222 2.05 19.37 -0.93
CA TRP A 222 2.74 18.88 -2.12
C TRP A 222 4.13 18.34 -1.75
N VAL A 223 4.30 17.03 -1.93
CA VAL A 223 5.57 16.32 -1.74
C VAL A 223 5.92 15.55 -2.99
N GLU A 224 7.15 15.72 -3.49
CA GLU A 224 7.65 15.08 -4.70
C GLU A 224 8.80 14.12 -4.47
N ILE A 225 8.97 13.18 -5.40
CA ILE A 225 10.11 12.27 -5.43
C ILE A 225 11.09 12.72 -6.52
N VAL A 226 12.35 12.89 -6.17
CA VAL A 226 13.44 13.19 -7.10
C VAL A 226 14.47 12.05 -7.10
N LEU A 227 15.04 11.75 -8.26
CA LEU A 227 15.95 10.61 -8.43
C LEU A 227 17.39 11.08 -8.60
N SER A 228 18.32 10.51 -7.84
CA SER A 228 19.76 10.63 -8.12
C SER A 228 20.17 9.61 -9.19
N HIS A 229 20.90 10.07 -10.20
CA HIS A 229 21.42 9.26 -11.29
C HIS A 229 22.66 9.93 -11.92
N ALA A 230 23.32 9.24 -12.85
CA ALA A 230 24.43 9.81 -13.61
C ALA A 230 23.96 11.07 -14.35
N GLY A 231 24.64 12.19 -14.12
CA GLY A 231 24.27 13.49 -14.70
C GLY A 231 23.06 14.17 -14.05
N ALA A 232 22.58 13.71 -12.88
CA ALA A 232 21.49 14.38 -12.16
C ALA A 232 21.82 15.86 -11.89
N SER A 233 20.86 16.74 -12.16
CA SER A 233 21.01 18.19 -12.00
C SER A 233 20.13 18.72 -10.88
N GLY A 234 20.41 19.94 -10.43
CA GLY A 234 19.55 20.66 -9.47
C GLY A 234 18.28 21.25 -10.10
N ALA A 235 18.17 21.29 -11.42
CA ALA A 235 17.13 22.06 -12.11
C ALA A 235 15.71 21.58 -11.79
N GLN A 236 15.52 20.27 -11.59
CA GLN A 236 14.22 19.72 -11.17
C GLN A 236 13.84 20.23 -9.77
N VAL A 237 14.79 20.22 -8.82
CA VAL A 237 14.57 20.73 -7.46
C VAL A 237 14.25 22.22 -7.51
N ASP A 238 15.07 23.02 -8.22
CA ASP A 238 14.88 24.47 -8.33
C ASP A 238 13.53 24.82 -9.00
N ALA A 239 13.03 24.00 -9.92
CA ALA A 239 11.71 24.17 -10.54
C ALA A 239 10.57 23.85 -9.56
N LEU A 240 10.68 22.74 -8.81
CA LEU A 240 9.69 22.34 -7.82
C LEU A 240 9.57 23.33 -6.67
N VAL A 241 10.71 23.84 -6.18
CA VAL A 241 10.75 24.87 -5.13
C VAL A 241 10.05 26.15 -5.61
N ARG A 242 10.37 26.64 -6.81
CA ARG A 242 9.68 27.80 -7.41
C ARG A 242 8.17 27.60 -7.58
N ALA A 243 7.73 26.36 -7.79
CA ALA A 243 6.31 26.02 -7.92
C ALA A 243 5.60 25.86 -6.55
N GLY A 244 6.33 25.88 -5.43
CA GLY A 244 5.75 25.83 -4.09
C GLY A 244 5.69 24.43 -3.47
N VAL A 245 6.55 23.49 -3.90
CA VAL A 245 6.67 22.18 -3.25
C VAL A 245 7.00 22.35 -1.76
N ARG A 246 6.37 21.55 -0.90
CA ARG A 246 6.57 21.61 0.56
C ARG A 246 7.53 20.54 1.07
N GLY A 247 7.69 19.44 0.34
CA GLY A 247 8.63 18.38 0.67
C GLY A 247 9.24 17.69 -0.54
N LEU A 248 10.44 17.17 -0.36
CA LEU A 248 11.20 16.41 -1.37
C LEU A 248 11.71 15.12 -0.74
N VAL A 249 11.40 13.99 -1.38
CA VAL A 249 11.97 12.69 -1.08
C VAL A 249 12.93 12.30 -2.18
N VAL A 250 14.16 11.96 -1.80
CA VAL A 250 15.22 11.68 -2.76
C VAL A 250 15.47 10.18 -2.83
N ALA A 251 15.28 9.59 -4.00
CA ALA A 251 15.75 8.24 -4.30
C ALA A 251 17.24 8.32 -4.68
N ALA A 252 18.13 8.27 -3.69
CA ALA A 252 19.56 8.41 -3.90
C ALA A 252 20.20 7.14 -4.51
N THR A 253 21.45 7.24 -4.96
CA THR A 253 22.20 6.08 -5.46
C THR A 253 22.87 5.31 -4.33
N GLY A 254 22.89 3.98 -4.40
CA GLY A 254 23.64 3.13 -3.47
C GLY A 254 23.29 3.41 -2.00
N ASN A 255 24.30 3.67 -1.17
CA ASN A 255 24.17 3.95 0.25
C ASN A 255 23.84 5.42 0.55
N GLY A 256 22.84 5.99 -0.14
CA GLY A 256 22.43 7.39 0.06
C GLY A 256 23.28 8.43 -0.69
N SER A 257 24.12 8.03 -1.64
CA SER A 257 24.98 8.95 -2.38
C SER A 257 24.19 9.81 -3.37
N LEU A 258 24.46 11.11 -3.34
CA LEU A 258 23.84 12.11 -4.19
C LEU A 258 24.83 12.61 -5.25
N HIS A 259 24.32 12.94 -6.43
CA HIS A 259 25.12 13.72 -7.36
C HIS A 259 25.31 15.14 -6.79
N TYR A 260 26.54 15.65 -6.77
CA TYR A 260 26.87 16.91 -6.09
C TYR A 260 26.02 18.12 -6.52
N ARG A 261 25.58 18.18 -7.79
CA ARG A 261 24.68 19.25 -8.28
C ARG A 261 23.27 19.14 -7.69
N LEU A 262 22.78 17.91 -7.52
CA LEU A 262 21.49 17.64 -6.90
C LEU A 262 21.57 17.93 -5.40
N GLU A 263 22.64 17.47 -4.74
CA GLU A 263 22.91 17.74 -3.32
C GLU A 263 22.89 19.25 -3.01
N ALA A 264 23.63 20.05 -3.78
CA ALA A 264 23.67 21.49 -3.60
C ALA A 264 22.27 22.14 -3.74
N ALA A 265 21.42 21.64 -4.64
CA ALA A 265 20.06 22.14 -4.80
C ALA A 265 19.14 21.73 -3.65
N LEU A 266 19.27 20.50 -3.16
CA LEU A 266 18.51 20.01 -2.00
C LEU A 266 18.85 20.77 -0.72
N GLN A 267 20.13 21.10 -0.50
CA GLN A 267 20.57 21.91 0.63
C GLN A 267 19.98 23.33 0.56
N ARG A 268 19.96 23.96 -0.63
CA ARG A 268 19.29 25.25 -0.82
C ARG A 268 17.78 25.16 -0.55
N ALA A 269 17.11 24.14 -1.11
CA ALA A 269 15.68 23.93 -0.88
C ALA A 269 15.35 23.77 0.62
N GLN A 270 16.20 23.06 1.38
CA GLN A 270 16.05 22.93 2.83
C GLN A 270 16.23 24.26 3.56
N GLN A 271 17.18 25.10 3.14
CA GLN A 271 17.36 26.45 3.68
C GLN A 271 16.15 27.35 3.41
N GLU A 272 15.44 27.12 2.31
CA GLU A 272 14.18 27.78 1.96
C GLU A 272 12.95 27.18 2.67
N GLY A 273 13.15 26.20 3.56
CA GLY A 273 12.09 25.62 4.39
C GLY A 273 11.39 24.39 3.79
N VAL A 274 11.82 23.91 2.61
CA VAL A 274 11.31 22.65 2.04
C VAL A 274 11.83 21.47 2.86
N GLN A 275 10.94 20.58 3.28
CA GLN A 275 11.36 19.39 4.02
C GLN A 275 12.02 18.38 3.08
N VAL A 276 13.25 17.97 3.37
CA VAL A 276 13.99 16.99 2.55
C VAL A 276 14.17 15.69 3.33
N ARG A 277 13.97 14.55 2.65
CA ARG A 277 14.30 13.20 3.13
C ARG A 277 15.09 12.45 2.07
N VAL A 278 16.18 11.79 2.45
CA VAL A 278 17.04 11.02 1.55
C VAL A 278 16.89 9.53 1.84
N GLY A 279 16.43 8.78 0.83
CA GLY A 279 16.38 7.32 0.82
C GLY A 279 17.30 6.78 -0.27
N SER A 280 17.19 5.48 -0.56
CA SER A 280 17.90 4.85 -1.67
C SER A 280 16.91 4.40 -2.75
N ARG A 281 17.36 4.42 -4.01
CA ARG A 281 16.67 3.75 -5.12
C ARG A 281 16.96 2.24 -5.16
N CYS A 282 17.91 1.75 -4.35
CA CYS A 282 18.10 0.32 -4.19
C CYS A 282 16.82 -0.31 -3.63
N PRO A 283 16.37 -1.45 -4.16
CA PRO A 283 15.12 -2.07 -3.75
C PRO A 283 15.17 -2.66 -2.34
N PHE A 284 16.36 -2.98 -1.82
CA PHE A 284 16.56 -3.62 -0.53
C PHE A 284 17.66 -2.92 0.28
N GLY A 285 17.74 -3.28 1.56
CA GLY A 285 18.64 -2.67 2.52
C GLY A 285 18.21 -1.29 2.99
N GLN A 286 19.04 -0.73 3.87
CA GLN A 286 18.89 0.62 4.42
C GLN A 286 20.20 1.39 4.26
N ILE A 287 20.12 2.71 4.32
CA ILE A 287 21.34 3.53 4.37
C ILE A 287 22.07 3.23 5.67
N VAL A 288 23.33 2.81 5.56
CA VAL A 288 24.21 2.51 6.68
C VAL A 288 25.07 3.74 7.01
N GLY A 289 25.06 4.13 8.28
CA GLY A 289 25.77 5.31 8.76
C GLY A 289 25.10 6.62 8.34
N THR A 290 25.83 7.73 8.51
CA THR A 290 25.35 9.07 8.17
C THR A 290 26.09 9.58 6.94
N PRO A 291 25.41 9.76 5.79
CA PRO A 291 26.01 10.38 4.61
C PRO A 291 26.53 11.80 4.90
N GLY A 292 27.61 12.19 4.22
CA GLY A 292 28.29 13.49 4.45
C GLY A 292 27.49 14.74 4.09
N HIS A 293 26.34 14.61 3.40
CA HIS A 293 25.54 15.74 2.94
C HIS A 293 24.63 16.36 4.03
N GLY A 294 24.49 15.71 5.20
CA GLY A 294 23.77 16.26 6.36
C GLY A 294 22.24 16.39 6.21
N LEU A 295 21.64 15.79 5.17
CA LEU A 295 20.20 15.82 4.95
C LEU A 295 19.53 14.66 5.70
N PRO A 296 18.33 14.86 6.30
CA PRO A 296 17.62 13.80 7.01
C PRO A 296 17.32 12.59 6.14
N LEU A 297 17.34 11.38 6.72
CA LEU A 297 17.11 10.13 6.00
C LEU A 297 15.63 9.69 6.07
N THR A 298 15.22 8.75 5.22
CA THR A 298 13.84 8.19 5.22
C THR A 298 13.56 7.17 6.33
N GLY A 299 14.53 6.89 7.20
CA GLY A 299 14.36 5.88 8.25
C GLY A 299 14.16 4.45 7.71
N GLY A 300 14.71 4.15 6.53
CA GLY A 300 14.58 2.84 5.89
C GLY A 300 13.25 2.63 5.15
N LEU A 301 12.41 3.65 5.02
CA LEU A 301 11.28 3.63 4.09
C LEU A 301 11.76 3.79 2.65
N SER A 302 11.12 3.06 1.74
CA SER A 302 11.24 3.29 0.30
C SER A 302 10.80 4.71 -0.08
N PRO A 303 11.29 5.31 -1.19
CA PRO A 303 10.93 6.66 -1.58
C PRO A 303 9.42 6.92 -1.68
N VAL A 304 8.64 5.98 -2.21
CA VAL A 304 7.18 6.12 -2.33
C VAL A 304 6.47 6.15 -0.97
N LYS A 305 6.87 5.29 -0.03
CA LYS A 305 6.34 5.30 1.35
C LYS A 305 6.80 6.51 2.14
N ALA A 306 8.05 6.94 1.97
CA ALA A 306 8.59 8.13 2.62
C ALA A 306 7.89 9.40 2.15
N ARG A 307 7.48 9.47 0.86
CA ARG A 307 6.66 10.58 0.33
C ARG A 307 5.34 10.69 1.08
N ILE A 308 4.67 9.56 1.32
CA ILE A 308 3.41 9.50 2.07
C ILE A 308 3.62 9.94 3.52
N SER A 309 4.62 9.39 4.21
CA SER A 309 4.93 9.79 5.59
C SER A 309 5.22 11.28 5.69
N LEU A 310 6.05 11.83 4.81
CA LEU A 310 6.39 13.25 4.80
C LEU A 310 5.16 14.13 4.52
N MET A 311 4.27 13.70 3.62
CA MET A 311 3.02 14.39 3.32
C MET A 311 2.10 14.43 4.55
N LEU A 312 2.00 13.32 5.28
CA LEU A 312 1.21 13.25 6.51
C LEU A 312 1.84 14.06 7.66
N GLU A 313 3.17 14.04 7.81
CA GLU A 313 3.92 14.88 8.77
C GLU A 313 3.64 16.36 8.52
N LEU A 314 3.80 16.82 7.27
CA LEU A 314 3.57 18.20 6.86
C LEU A 314 2.13 18.68 7.06
N MET A 315 1.19 17.73 7.12
CA MET A 315 -0.22 18.02 7.33
C MET A 315 -0.57 18.19 8.80
N GLN A 316 0.14 17.53 9.72
CA GLN A 316 -0.01 17.74 11.17
C GLN A 316 0.67 19.02 11.66
N ALA A 317 1.63 19.54 10.91
CA ALA A 317 2.37 20.75 11.27
C ALA A 317 1.64 22.06 10.88
N GLN A 318 0.40 21.97 10.38
CA GLN A 318 -0.46 23.11 10.01
C GLN A 318 -1.48 23.39 11.10
#